data_AF-A0A7X2PLV7-F1
#
_entry.id   AF-A0A7X2PLV7-F1
#
_cell.length_a   1.000
_cell.length_b   1.000
_cell.length_c   1.000
_cell.angle_alpha   90.00
_cell.angle_beta   90.00
_cell.angle_gamma   90.00
#
_symmetry.space_group_name_H-M   'P 1'
#
loop_
_entity.id
_entity.type
_entity.pdbx_description
1 polymer ?
#
loop_
_entity_poly.entity_id
_entity_poly.type
_entity_poly.pdbx_seq_one_letter_code
_entity_poly.pdbx_strand_id
1 'polypeptide(L)'
;MPISQCFRWMIQAALFCGVAPAQLAFPLICNTTVTAPRTVRAEGVAELVSDVVLECTGGTPTVAGGAVPQVNFQMFLSTDVTGRLLATGFSEGLLLMDEPGSVANPNLRMCDTPTTGVCGTTGTGTGMGVYDGSAGRPNVFQARQTGINSLVWLGVPVDPPGAGKTRRIRMTDIRVNANRRGPAMVPMTPIFSFLAVTSTITVLINNPQIVVAYVGNGMDFGVNTPVKLAQCVAENPGLAANGASHGVSQFNLTFAEGFVESFSRRTIAAYVDSNTSPAPAAQTVPGTIWNTETGFFSPLFPAIVNRGDLGLAGLADQGTRILARFSGVPVNVKLFAQNTVAQGQMVARMVTTNADGEGPFSLVGGNGFGISPIPVNGSGEATMVFEVLRADAVAGEMVRVPIYVAYGTPLPGLGTASATGALAPLTVITAADATAPVARFVELNLSPAFTIAPCTGGRMTGGGSVFTTSTSRVTHGFELHCDRGVNPNRLQVNWNGNSFHLETLTSAVCSDDPSIAPQQPKTSFDTYVGAGTGRYNGVTGATATWTFTDAGEPGKNDTAQIVIKDSLGNTVLTVGGTLDKGNQQAH
;
A
#
# COMPACT_ATOMS: atom_id res chain seq x y z
N MET A 1 33.02 9.46 -113.65
CA MET A 1 33.38 10.40 -112.57
C MET A 1 32.08 10.84 -111.89
N PRO A 2 31.96 10.78 -110.57
CA PRO A 2 30.71 10.40 -109.91
C PRO A 2 29.92 11.63 -109.41
N ILE A 3 28.59 11.57 -109.50
CA ILE A 3 27.69 12.36 -108.66
C ILE A 3 26.63 11.40 -108.14
N SER A 4 26.80 11.01 -106.87
CA SER A 4 25.88 10.17 -106.11
C SER A 4 24.79 11.04 -105.48
N GLN A 5 23.53 10.87 -105.91
CA GLN A 5 22.37 11.23 -105.10
C GLN A 5 21.24 10.24 -105.38
N CYS A 6 20.85 9.49 -104.36
CA CYS A 6 19.48 9.02 -104.13
C CYS A 6 19.44 8.24 -102.82
N PHE A 7 18.97 8.86 -101.74
CA PHE A 7 17.85 8.32 -100.96
C PHE A 7 17.39 9.32 -99.89
N ARG A 8 16.08 9.57 -99.86
CA ARG A 8 15.34 10.28 -98.80
C ARG A 8 15.39 9.46 -97.49
N TRP A 9 15.16 10.10 -96.34
CA TRP A 9 14.04 9.82 -95.41
C TRP A 9 14.22 10.48 -94.03
N MET A 10 13.09 11.01 -93.52
CA MET A 10 12.69 11.27 -92.13
C MET A 10 13.37 12.37 -91.28
N ILE A 11 12.59 13.44 -91.05
CA ILE A 11 12.70 14.34 -89.90
C ILE A 11 12.09 13.62 -88.69
N GLN A 12 12.86 13.40 -87.63
CA GLN A 12 12.35 13.07 -86.30
C GLN A 12 12.63 14.24 -85.35
N ALA A 13 11.55 14.79 -84.79
CA ALA A 13 11.60 15.75 -83.70
C ALA A 13 12.02 15.02 -82.41
N ALA A 14 13.16 15.41 -81.84
CA ALA A 14 13.61 14.92 -80.54
C ALA A 14 12.83 15.63 -79.43
N LEU A 15 11.88 14.91 -78.84
CA LEU A 15 11.23 15.28 -77.58
C LEU A 15 12.27 15.09 -76.46
N PHE A 16 12.84 16.19 -75.94
CA PHE A 16 13.67 16.15 -74.74
C PHE A 16 12.76 15.82 -73.54
N CYS A 17 12.68 14.54 -73.20
CA CYS A 17 12.14 14.09 -71.93
C CYS A 17 13.17 14.46 -70.85
N GLY A 18 12.91 15.55 -70.11
CA GLY A 18 13.72 15.92 -68.96
C GLY A 18 13.68 14.81 -67.93
N VAL A 19 14.79 14.09 -67.77
CA VAL A 19 14.99 13.18 -66.65
C VAL A 19 15.05 14.05 -65.40
N ALA A 20 13.97 14.08 -64.62
CA ALA A 20 14.02 14.61 -63.27
C ALA A 20 15.10 13.80 -62.52
N PRO A 21 16.13 14.43 -61.91
CA PRO A 21 17.03 13.70 -61.05
C PRO A 21 16.18 12.98 -59.99
N ALA A 22 16.31 11.64 -59.93
CA ALA A 22 15.82 10.85 -58.83
C ALA A 22 16.41 11.44 -57.55
N GLN A 23 15.59 12.17 -56.80
CA GLN A 23 16.00 12.78 -55.55
C GLN A 23 16.40 11.63 -54.62
N LEU A 24 17.67 11.58 -54.22
CA LEU A 24 18.16 10.59 -53.27
C LEU A 24 17.34 10.74 -51.98
N ALA A 25 16.37 9.85 -51.79
CA ALA A 25 15.57 9.81 -50.58
C ALA A 25 16.44 9.21 -49.48
N PHE A 26 17.05 10.08 -48.67
CA PHE A 26 17.72 9.62 -47.46
C PHE A 26 16.67 9.05 -46.50
N PRO A 27 16.87 7.87 -45.91
CA PRO A 27 15.95 7.36 -44.90
C PRO A 27 16.04 8.21 -43.63
N LEU A 28 14.93 8.29 -42.89
CA LEU A 28 14.95 8.78 -41.52
C LEU A 28 15.40 7.63 -40.62
N ILE A 29 16.57 7.75 -40.00
CA ILE A 29 17.16 6.70 -39.16
C ILE A 29 16.98 7.11 -37.70
N CYS A 30 16.29 6.29 -36.92
CA CYS A 30 15.99 6.50 -35.51
C CYS A 30 16.69 5.45 -34.65
N ASN A 31 17.48 5.89 -33.68
CA ASN A 31 18.07 5.00 -32.68
C ASN A 31 17.22 5.03 -31.41
N THR A 32 16.78 3.85 -30.95
CA THR A 32 16.03 3.73 -29.69
C THR A 32 16.99 3.78 -28.51
N THR A 33 16.64 4.59 -27.50
CA THR A 33 17.41 4.77 -26.28
C THR A 33 16.48 4.88 -25.07
N VAL A 34 16.99 4.50 -23.91
CA VAL A 34 16.38 4.72 -22.59
C VAL A 34 17.49 5.27 -21.72
N THR A 35 17.30 6.45 -21.12
CA THR A 35 18.37 7.15 -20.38
C THR A 35 18.85 6.35 -19.16
N ALA A 36 17.92 5.73 -18.44
CA ALA A 36 18.20 4.73 -17.40
C ALA A 36 16.91 3.91 -17.14
N PRO A 37 16.92 2.57 -17.31
CA PRO A 37 15.77 1.76 -16.94
C PRO A 37 15.48 1.84 -15.44
N ARG A 38 14.28 2.29 -15.07
CA ARG A 38 13.76 2.34 -13.70
C ARG A 38 13.65 0.93 -13.11
N THR A 39 13.81 0.86 -11.79
CA THR A 39 13.35 -0.28 -11.02
C THR A 39 11.88 -0.10 -10.66
N VAL A 40 11.06 -1.13 -10.87
CA VAL A 40 9.63 -1.13 -10.58
C VAL A 40 9.27 -2.24 -9.58
N ARG A 41 8.21 -2.02 -8.82
CA ARG A 41 7.80 -2.87 -7.69
C ARG A 41 7.10 -4.12 -8.18
N ALA A 42 7.55 -5.29 -7.74
CA ALA A 42 6.96 -6.59 -8.08
C ALA A 42 5.52 -6.76 -7.57
N GLU A 43 5.15 -6.04 -6.53
CA GLU A 43 3.81 -5.99 -5.99
C GLU A 43 2.88 -5.12 -6.86
N GLY A 44 3.47 -4.27 -7.72
CA GLY A 44 2.80 -3.22 -8.48
C GLY A 44 2.12 -3.72 -9.75
N VAL A 45 0.88 -3.27 -9.94
CA VAL A 45 0.07 -3.54 -11.13
C VAL A 45 0.05 -2.35 -12.10
N ALA A 46 0.39 -1.13 -11.65
CA ALA A 46 0.40 0.08 -12.48
C ALA A 46 1.68 0.90 -12.29
N GLU A 47 2.81 0.24 -12.52
CA GLU A 47 4.15 0.80 -12.32
C GLU A 47 4.57 1.62 -13.55
N LEU A 48 5.08 2.84 -13.32
CA LEU A 48 5.60 3.70 -14.38
C LEU A 48 6.94 3.17 -14.89
N VAL A 49 7.02 2.86 -16.18
CA VAL A 49 8.29 2.49 -16.82
C VAL A 49 9.05 3.71 -17.29
N SER A 50 10.31 3.51 -17.68
CA SER A 50 11.14 4.59 -18.23
C SER A 50 10.66 5.04 -19.59
N ASP A 51 10.90 6.31 -19.89
CA ASP A 51 10.65 6.86 -21.22
C ASP A 51 11.47 6.14 -22.28
N VAL A 52 10.86 5.92 -23.44
CA VAL A 52 11.56 5.44 -24.63
C VAL A 52 11.80 6.62 -25.56
N VAL A 53 13.05 6.87 -25.95
CA VAL A 53 13.43 7.99 -26.81
C VAL A 53 13.99 7.48 -28.13
N LEU A 54 13.41 7.94 -29.23
CA LEU A 54 13.95 7.80 -30.56
C LEU A 54 14.75 9.06 -30.90
N GLU A 55 16.05 8.90 -31.14
CA GLU A 55 16.89 9.96 -31.71
C GLU A 55 17.03 9.73 -33.21
N CYS A 56 16.33 10.57 -33.98
CA CYS A 56 16.22 10.42 -35.42
C CYS A 56 17.08 11.42 -36.18
N THR A 57 17.81 10.97 -37.21
CA THR A 57 18.66 11.80 -38.06
C THR A 57 18.43 11.47 -39.54
N GLY A 58 18.81 12.40 -40.42
CA GLY A 58 18.65 12.24 -41.86
C GLY A 58 17.25 12.54 -42.36
N GLY A 59 16.87 11.88 -43.45
CA GLY A 59 15.68 12.20 -44.22
C GLY A 59 15.70 13.55 -44.93
N THR A 60 14.66 13.82 -45.72
CA THR A 60 14.49 15.09 -46.44
C THR A 60 13.42 15.92 -45.74
N PRO A 61 13.75 17.13 -45.26
CA PRO A 61 12.75 18.03 -44.70
C PRO A 61 11.59 18.30 -45.67
N THR A 62 10.39 18.36 -45.11
CA THR A 62 9.18 18.73 -45.83
C THR A 62 9.31 20.17 -46.29
N VAL A 63 9.05 20.42 -47.57
CA VAL A 63 9.06 21.76 -48.16
C VAL A 63 8.16 22.73 -47.38
N ALA A 64 8.52 24.01 -47.34
CA ALA A 64 7.77 25.02 -46.59
C ALA A 64 6.30 25.06 -47.04
N GLY A 65 5.37 24.97 -46.09
CA GLY A 65 3.92 24.91 -46.37
C GLY A 65 3.41 23.57 -46.87
N GLY A 66 4.28 22.61 -47.20
CA GLY A 66 3.91 21.25 -47.55
C GLY A 66 3.40 20.47 -46.34
N ALA A 67 2.49 19.52 -46.56
CA ALA A 67 1.97 18.65 -45.50
C ALA A 67 3.08 17.71 -45.00
N VAL A 68 3.31 17.72 -43.69
CA VAL A 68 4.30 16.83 -43.06
C VAL A 68 3.81 15.37 -43.11
N PRO A 69 4.66 14.41 -43.52
CA PRO A 69 4.30 12.99 -43.54
C PRO A 69 3.83 12.47 -42.19
N GLN A 70 2.87 11.56 -42.20
CA GLN A 70 2.33 10.95 -40.99
C GLN A 70 2.93 9.55 -40.77
N VAL A 71 3.23 9.25 -39.51
CA VAL A 71 3.81 7.99 -39.04
C VAL A 71 2.93 7.45 -37.92
N ASN A 72 2.57 6.18 -37.98
CA ASN A 72 2.02 5.48 -36.83
C ASN A 72 3.17 4.83 -36.06
N PHE A 73 3.23 5.08 -34.75
CA PHE A 73 4.14 4.39 -33.84
C PHE A 73 3.34 3.37 -33.05
N GLN A 74 3.82 2.13 -32.99
CA GLN A 74 3.24 1.09 -32.15
C GLN A 74 4.30 0.54 -31.22
N MET A 75 3.98 0.52 -29.93
CA MET A 75 4.79 -0.08 -28.88
C MET A 75 4.10 -1.35 -28.37
N PHE A 76 4.88 -2.42 -28.28
CA PHE A 76 4.50 -3.65 -27.62
C PHE A 76 5.35 -3.82 -26.38
N LEU A 77 4.74 -4.13 -25.25
CA LEU A 77 5.44 -4.42 -24.01
C LEU A 77 5.42 -5.91 -23.73
N SER A 78 6.46 -6.39 -23.03
CA SER A 78 6.54 -7.79 -22.68
C SER A 78 5.45 -8.18 -21.65
N THR A 79 4.94 -7.21 -20.88
CA THR A 79 3.82 -7.37 -19.93
C THR A 79 2.66 -6.44 -20.28
N ASP A 80 1.54 -6.56 -19.56
CA ASP A 80 0.31 -5.81 -19.79
C ASP A 80 0.49 -4.31 -19.50
N VAL A 81 -0.16 -3.48 -20.31
CA VAL A 81 -0.32 -2.03 -20.10
C VAL A 81 -1.52 -1.79 -19.20
N THR A 82 -1.30 -1.06 -18.11
CA THR A 82 -2.25 -0.93 -17.00
C THR A 82 -2.44 0.50 -16.51
N GLY A 83 -1.95 1.47 -17.28
CA GLY A 83 -2.19 2.89 -17.02
C GLY A 83 -3.66 3.27 -17.07
N ARG A 84 -3.92 4.54 -16.74
CA ARG A 84 -5.27 5.11 -16.77
C ARG A 84 -5.80 5.17 -18.20
N LEU A 85 -7.04 4.73 -18.39
CA LEU A 85 -7.80 5.01 -19.61
C LEU A 85 -8.57 6.32 -19.42
N LEU A 86 -8.24 7.34 -20.22
CA LEU A 86 -8.88 8.67 -20.13
C LEU A 86 -10.22 8.70 -20.85
N ALA A 87 -10.38 7.86 -21.87
CA ALA A 87 -11.63 7.56 -22.56
C ALA A 87 -11.54 6.17 -23.19
N THR A 88 -12.62 5.68 -23.81
CA THR A 88 -12.66 4.37 -24.47
C THR A 88 -11.51 4.22 -25.47
N GLY A 89 -10.54 3.38 -25.14
CA GLY A 89 -9.37 3.07 -25.98
C GLY A 89 -8.26 4.13 -25.98
N PHE A 90 -8.41 5.25 -25.26
CA PHE A 90 -7.39 6.29 -25.12
C PHE A 90 -6.73 6.20 -23.75
N SER A 91 -5.41 6.06 -23.71
CA SER A 91 -4.66 5.97 -22.45
C SER A 91 -4.02 7.30 -22.07
N GLU A 92 -3.44 7.35 -20.88
CA GLU A 92 -2.60 8.45 -20.41
C GLU A 92 -1.23 8.51 -21.10
N GLY A 93 -0.82 7.47 -21.83
CA GLY A 93 0.50 7.42 -22.47
C GLY A 93 0.66 8.51 -23.53
N LEU A 94 1.79 9.21 -23.52
CA LEU A 94 2.06 10.35 -24.39
C LEU A 94 3.27 10.10 -25.29
N LEU A 95 3.24 10.71 -26.48
CA LEU A 95 4.38 10.88 -27.36
C LEU A 95 4.68 12.36 -27.50
N LEU A 96 5.93 12.74 -27.21
CA LEU A 96 6.43 14.11 -27.20
C LEU A 96 7.40 14.31 -28.36
N MET A 97 7.30 15.46 -29.03
CA MET A 97 8.16 15.84 -30.16
C MET A 97 9.09 16.98 -29.76
N ASP A 98 10.40 16.79 -29.95
CA ASP A 98 11.44 17.78 -29.67
C ASP A 98 11.43 18.32 -28.23
N GLU A 99 11.21 17.44 -27.25
CA GLU A 99 11.29 17.72 -25.80
C GLU A 99 10.49 18.98 -25.36
N PRO A 100 9.16 18.99 -25.57
CA PRO A 100 8.30 20.13 -25.23
C PRO A 100 8.22 20.35 -23.72
N GLY A 101 8.26 21.60 -23.27
CA GLY A 101 8.40 21.98 -21.87
C GLY A 101 9.85 22.10 -21.39
N SER A 102 10.84 21.78 -22.23
CA SER A 102 12.26 22.07 -21.95
C SER A 102 12.61 23.54 -22.18
N VAL A 103 13.79 23.98 -21.70
CA VAL A 103 14.28 25.35 -21.94
C VAL A 103 14.39 25.67 -23.45
N ALA A 104 14.73 24.67 -24.28
CA ALA A 104 14.89 24.84 -25.72
C ALA A 104 13.56 24.81 -26.49
N ASN A 105 12.52 24.20 -25.94
CA ASN A 105 11.19 24.09 -26.55
C ASN A 105 10.12 24.24 -25.45
N PRO A 106 9.82 25.47 -24.98
CA PRO A 106 9.08 25.67 -23.74
C PRO A 106 7.58 25.40 -23.84
N ASN A 107 6.98 25.46 -25.04
CA ASN A 107 5.53 25.35 -25.18
C ASN A 107 5.10 23.90 -25.31
N LEU A 108 4.05 23.53 -24.58
CA LEU A 108 3.38 22.24 -24.75
C LEU A 108 2.05 22.46 -25.47
N ARG A 109 1.83 21.74 -26.56
CA ARG A 109 0.57 21.78 -27.28
C ARG A 109 0.12 20.39 -27.71
N MET A 110 -1.01 19.98 -27.15
CA MET A 110 -1.67 18.74 -27.52
C MET A 110 -2.13 18.77 -28.96
N CYS A 111 -2.01 17.64 -29.64
CA CYS A 111 -2.84 17.32 -30.78
C CYS A 111 -4.29 17.21 -30.29
N ASP A 112 -5.09 18.23 -30.58
CA ASP A 112 -6.40 18.47 -29.97
C ASP A 112 -7.59 18.06 -30.86
N THR A 113 -7.36 17.21 -31.87
CA THR A 113 -8.47 16.77 -32.75
C THR A 113 -9.51 15.93 -31.97
N PRO A 114 -10.82 16.19 -32.15
CA PRO A 114 -11.86 15.70 -31.22
C PRO A 114 -12.19 14.21 -31.28
N THR A 115 -11.66 13.45 -32.25
CA THR A 115 -12.11 12.06 -32.47
C THR A 115 -10.98 11.11 -32.82
N THR A 116 -10.03 11.56 -33.65
CA THR A 116 -8.97 10.69 -34.16
C THR A 116 -7.70 10.78 -33.31
N GLY A 117 -7.41 11.90 -32.67
CA GLY A 117 -6.09 12.14 -32.08
C GLY A 117 -4.97 12.18 -33.13
N VAL A 118 -5.35 12.34 -34.40
CA VAL A 118 -4.46 12.50 -35.55
C VAL A 118 -4.45 13.98 -35.89
N CYS A 119 -3.26 14.58 -35.96
CA CYS A 119 -3.10 15.98 -36.36
C CYS A 119 -2.19 16.09 -37.58
N GLY A 120 -2.54 17.00 -38.48
CA GLY A 120 -1.63 17.45 -39.52
C GLY A 120 -0.80 18.64 -39.02
N THR A 121 0.33 18.88 -39.68
CA THR A 121 1.06 20.14 -39.61
C THR A 121 1.78 20.38 -40.93
N THR A 122 2.34 21.57 -41.11
CA THR A 122 3.05 21.97 -42.33
C THR A 122 4.54 22.16 -42.07
N GLY A 123 5.35 21.74 -43.03
CA GLY A 123 6.80 21.85 -42.99
C GLY A 123 7.26 23.31 -42.98
N THR A 124 8.41 23.56 -42.37
CA THR A 124 9.10 24.87 -42.42
C THR A 124 10.10 24.94 -43.58
N GLY A 125 10.30 23.85 -44.32
CA GLY A 125 11.36 23.72 -45.31
C GLY A 125 12.74 23.41 -44.72
N THR A 126 12.87 23.40 -43.39
CA THR A 126 14.18 23.27 -42.72
C THR A 126 14.30 22.06 -41.79
N GLY A 127 13.21 21.33 -41.54
CA GLY A 127 13.17 20.21 -40.60
C GLY A 127 13.14 20.63 -39.13
N MET A 128 13.17 21.94 -38.85
CA MET A 128 13.19 22.53 -37.52
C MET A 128 12.00 23.45 -37.29
N GLY A 129 11.63 23.68 -36.03
CA GLY A 129 10.54 24.58 -35.64
C GLY A 129 9.15 24.08 -36.01
N VAL A 130 9.01 22.81 -36.40
CA VAL A 130 7.70 22.23 -36.72
C VAL A 130 6.89 21.90 -35.46
N TYR A 131 7.56 21.65 -34.34
CA TYR A 131 7.01 21.14 -33.08
C TYR A 131 7.25 22.10 -31.89
N ASP A 132 7.12 23.41 -32.14
CA ASP A 132 7.40 24.49 -31.18
C ASP A 132 6.21 24.83 -30.25
N GLY A 133 5.10 24.10 -30.39
CA GLY A 133 3.88 24.29 -29.61
C GLY A 133 3.03 25.49 -30.03
N SER A 134 3.35 26.18 -31.13
CA SER A 134 2.53 27.29 -31.63
C SER A 134 1.16 26.81 -32.15
N ALA A 135 0.26 27.75 -32.43
CA ALA A 135 -0.97 27.43 -33.16
C ALA A 135 -0.66 26.68 -34.46
N GLY A 136 -1.39 25.60 -34.75
CA GLY A 136 -1.12 24.66 -35.85
C GLY A 136 0.07 23.70 -35.70
N ARG A 137 0.86 23.79 -34.62
CA ARG A 137 2.11 23.02 -34.42
C ARG A 137 2.07 22.18 -33.13
N PRO A 138 1.25 21.10 -33.08
CA PRO A 138 1.20 20.24 -31.91
C PRO A 138 2.51 19.47 -31.72
N ASN A 139 2.90 19.26 -30.47
CA ASN A 139 4.11 18.54 -30.08
C ASN A 139 3.88 17.49 -28.99
N VAL A 140 2.62 17.26 -28.61
CA VAL A 140 2.20 16.21 -27.68
C VAL A 140 1.05 15.39 -28.29
N PHE A 141 1.17 14.07 -28.27
CA PHE A 141 0.25 13.14 -28.91
C PHE A 141 -0.17 12.04 -27.94
N GLN A 142 -1.46 11.76 -27.86
CA GLN A 142 -2.02 10.76 -26.94
C GLN A 142 -2.01 9.36 -27.56
N ALA A 143 -1.68 8.36 -26.76
CA ALA A 143 -1.72 6.96 -27.16
C ALA A 143 -3.15 6.40 -27.15
N ARG A 144 -3.34 5.34 -27.94
CA ARG A 144 -4.48 4.43 -27.85
C ARG A 144 -4.00 3.06 -27.44
N GLN A 145 -4.75 2.39 -26.57
CA GLN A 145 -4.48 1.00 -26.24
C GLN A 145 -5.25 0.08 -27.19
N THR A 146 -4.51 -0.63 -28.06
CA THR A 146 -5.09 -1.52 -29.10
C THR A 146 -5.04 -2.99 -28.73
N GLY A 147 -4.27 -3.35 -27.72
CA GLY A 147 -4.18 -4.68 -27.14
C GLY A 147 -3.74 -4.59 -25.69
N ILE A 148 -3.82 -5.70 -24.96
CA ILE A 148 -3.52 -5.72 -23.52
C ILE A 148 -2.11 -5.21 -23.21
N ASN A 149 -1.15 -5.44 -24.12
CA ASN A 149 0.25 -5.03 -24.00
C ASN A 149 0.69 -4.06 -25.13
N SER A 150 -0.25 -3.38 -25.80
CA SER A 150 0.05 -2.60 -27.01
C SER A 150 -0.52 -1.18 -26.94
N LEU A 151 0.35 -0.19 -27.16
CA LEU A 151 0.01 1.22 -27.33
C LEU A 151 0.32 1.68 -28.75
N VAL A 152 -0.55 2.50 -29.33
CA VAL A 152 -0.35 3.09 -30.66
C VAL A 152 -0.58 4.60 -30.64
N TRP A 153 0.29 5.33 -31.32
CA TRP A 153 0.10 6.73 -31.68
C TRP A 153 -0.14 6.81 -33.18
N LEU A 154 -1.36 7.17 -33.57
CA LEU A 154 -1.78 7.17 -34.97
C LEU A 154 -1.50 8.52 -35.61
N GLY A 155 -0.99 8.48 -36.84
CA GLY A 155 -0.86 9.64 -37.72
C GLY A 155 -0.05 10.80 -37.14
N VAL A 156 1.01 10.51 -36.38
CA VAL A 156 1.90 11.54 -35.83
C VAL A 156 2.67 12.18 -36.99
N PRO A 157 2.59 13.51 -37.19
CA PRO A 157 3.36 14.15 -38.24
C PRO A 157 4.85 14.11 -37.87
N VAL A 158 5.70 13.59 -38.75
CA VAL A 158 7.15 13.49 -38.55
C VAL A 158 7.88 14.16 -39.72
N ASP A 159 8.37 15.37 -39.50
CA ASP A 159 9.18 16.11 -40.47
C ASP A 159 10.65 15.73 -40.30
N PRO A 160 11.30 15.07 -41.28
CA PRO A 160 12.70 14.69 -41.13
C PRO A 160 13.60 15.90 -40.86
N PRO A 161 14.56 15.80 -39.92
CA PRO A 161 15.39 16.93 -39.52
C PRO A 161 16.38 17.35 -40.61
N GLY A 162 16.72 16.46 -41.55
CA GLY A 162 17.73 16.72 -42.57
C GLY A 162 19.16 16.52 -42.07
N ALA A 163 20.14 16.92 -42.89
CA ALA A 163 21.55 16.72 -42.59
C ALA A 163 22.01 17.53 -41.35
N GLY A 164 22.79 16.89 -40.47
CA GLY A 164 23.42 17.52 -39.30
C GLY A 164 22.47 17.90 -38.17
N LYS A 165 21.22 17.45 -38.20
CA LYS A 165 20.17 17.78 -37.22
C LYS A 165 19.55 16.50 -36.67
N THR A 166 19.01 16.60 -35.46
CA THR A 166 18.35 15.49 -34.75
C THR A 166 16.92 15.85 -34.40
N ARG A 167 16.00 14.92 -34.64
CA ARG A 167 14.62 14.95 -34.14
C ARG A 167 14.53 14.00 -32.96
N ARG A 168 14.02 14.49 -31.83
CA ARG A 168 13.74 13.65 -30.65
C ARG A 168 12.26 13.33 -30.57
N ILE A 169 11.96 12.04 -30.41
CA ILE A 169 10.59 11.55 -30.20
C ILE A 169 10.61 10.72 -28.92
N ARG A 170 9.84 11.14 -27.92
CA ARG A 170 9.84 10.50 -26.60
C ARG A 170 8.47 9.93 -26.30
N MET A 171 8.41 8.70 -25.82
CA MET A 171 7.19 8.06 -25.32
C MET A 171 7.27 8.00 -23.79
N THR A 172 6.26 8.52 -23.10
CA THR A 172 6.23 8.68 -21.63
C THR A 172 4.84 8.33 -21.06
N ASP A 173 4.71 8.33 -19.74
CA ASP A 173 3.50 7.97 -18.99
C ASP A 173 2.95 6.58 -19.30
N ILE A 174 3.86 5.63 -19.49
CA ILE A 174 3.50 4.24 -19.76
C ILE A 174 3.56 3.47 -18.45
N ARG A 175 2.43 2.89 -18.05
CA ARG A 175 2.34 2.06 -16.85
C ARG A 175 2.05 0.61 -17.18
N VAL A 176 2.67 -0.28 -16.43
CA VAL A 176 2.67 -1.71 -16.70
C VAL A 176 2.37 -2.55 -15.47
N ASN A 177 1.86 -3.76 -15.71
CA ASN A 177 1.72 -4.79 -14.69
C ASN A 177 3.06 -5.47 -14.42
N ALA A 178 3.81 -4.97 -13.45
CA ALA A 178 5.07 -5.57 -13.03
C ALA A 178 4.86 -6.90 -12.30
N ASN A 179 3.75 -7.05 -11.56
CA ASN A 179 3.43 -8.26 -10.80
C ASN A 179 3.37 -9.54 -11.65
N ARG A 180 2.93 -9.45 -12.91
CA ARG A 180 2.94 -10.60 -13.84
C ARG A 180 4.32 -11.18 -14.14
N ARG A 181 5.40 -10.47 -13.77
CA ARG A 181 6.78 -10.95 -13.90
C ARG A 181 7.32 -11.62 -12.64
N GLY A 182 6.69 -11.38 -11.49
CA GLY A 182 7.15 -11.82 -10.18
C GLY A 182 8.44 -11.11 -9.72
N PRO A 183 8.71 -11.08 -8.40
CA PRO A 183 9.99 -10.59 -7.89
C PRO A 183 11.12 -11.57 -8.23
N ALA A 184 12.21 -11.06 -8.80
CA ALA A 184 13.47 -11.79 -8.89
C ALA A 184 14.55 -10.99 -8.15
N MET A 185 15.25 -11.62 -7.21
CA MET A 185 16.25 -10.96 -6.37
C MET A 185 17.50 -10.60 -7.20
N VAL A 186 18.09 -11.56 -7.93
CA VAL A 186 19.23 -11.35 -8.84
C VAL A 186 19.30 -12.48 -9.90
N PRO A 187 19.41 -12.17 -11.22
CA PRO A 187 19.22 -10.85 -11.81
C PRO A 187 17.74 -10.45 -11.78
N MET A 188 17.47 -9.15 -11.66
CA MET A 188 16.11 -8.61 -11.71
C MET A 188 15.47 -8.90 -13.07
N THR A 189 14.16 -9.13 -13.10
CA THR A 189 13.45 -9.48 -14.34
C THR A 189 13.26 -8.23 -15.22
N PRO A 190 13.79 -8.20 -16.45
CA PRO A 190 13.62 -7.05 -17.34
C PRO A 190 12.21 -7.00 -17.96
N ILE A 191 11.68 -5.80 -18.11
CA ILE A 191 10.53 -5.50 -18.96
C ILE A 191 11.05 -4.91 -20.26
N PHE A 192 10.69 -5.54 -21.39
CA PHE A 192 11.10 -5.10 -22.72
C PHE A 192 9.97 -4.32 -23.38
N SER A 193 10.32 -3.29 -24.13
CA SER A 193 9.47 -2.67 -25.15
C SER A 193 10.00 -3.03 -26.53
N PHE A 194 9.10 -3.28 -27.47
CA PHE A 194 9.39 -3.42 -28.90
C PHE A 194 8.63 -2.35 -29.68
N LEU A 195 9.34 -1.58 -30.51
CA LEU A 195 8.79 -0.52 -31.34
C LEU A 195 8.68 -0.93 -32.81
N ALA A 196 7.52 -0.61 -33.40
CA ALA A 196 7.25 -0.75 -34.81
C ALA A 196 6.66 0.55 -35.37
N VAL A 197 6.88 0.79 -36.66
CA VAL A 197 6.37 1.96 -37.38
C VAL A 197 5.70 1.57 -38.68
N THR A 198 4.64 2.30 -39.04
CA THR A 198 4.05 2.26 -40.38
C THR A 198 3.91 3.69 -40.89
N SER A 199 4.39 3.97 -42.11
CA SER A 199 4.51 5.34 -42.62
C SER A 199 4.57 5.39 -44.14
N THR A 200 4.33 6.58 -44.69
CA THR A 200 4.52 6.88 -46.12
C THR A 200 5.96 7.26 -46.47
N ILE A 201 6.77 7.63 -45.47
CA ILE A 201 8.22 7.81 -45.57
C ILE A 201 8.96 6.59 -45.03
N THR A 202 10.20 6.39 -45.47
CA THR A 202 11.07 5.34 -44.91
C THR A 202 11.62 5.75 -43.55
N VAL A 203 11.11 5.14 -42.49
CA VAL A 203 11.63 5.26 -41.12
C VAL A 203 12.30 3.95 -40.73
N LEU A 204 13.60 3.98 -40.44
CA LEU A 204 14.36 2.85 -39.94
C LEU A 204 14.55 2.99 -38.43
N ILE A 205 14.09 2.01 -37.65
CA ILE A 205 14.36 1.95 -36.21
C ILE A 205 15.50 0.97 -35.96
N ASN A 206 16.61 1.50 -35.47
CA ASN A 206 17.71 0.69 -34.94
C ASN A 206 17.44 0.35 -33.47
N ASN A 207 17.75 -0.89 -33.10
CA ASN A 207 17.47 -1.46 -31.77
C ASN A 207 16.00 -1.29 -31.36
N PRO A 208 15.05 -1.84 -32.15
CA PRO A 208 13.61 -1.65 -31.89
C PRO A 208 13.17 -2.29 -30.57
N GLN A 209 13.95 -3.22 -30.01
CA GLN A 209 13.74 -3.79 -28.69
C GLN A 209 14.70 -3.18 -27.67
N ILE A 210 14.16 -2.69 -26.54
CA ILE A 210 14.94 -2.11 -25.45
C ILE A 210 14.33 -2.47 -24.09
N VAL A 211 15.14 -2.45 -23.02
CA VAL A 211 14.67 -2.64 -21.64
C VAL A 211 14.16 -1.30 -21.10
N VAL A 212 12.93 -1.28 -20.57
CA VAL A 212 12.29 -0.06 -20.04
C VAL A 212 12.15 -0.06 -18.52
N ALA A 213 12.26 -1.23 -17.89
CA ALA A 213 12.28 -1.36 -16.43
C ALA A 213 12.89 -2.70 -15.98
N TYR A 214 13.29 -2.78 -14.72
CA TYR A 214 13.65 -4.01 -14.00
C TYR A 214 12.70 -4.22 -12.82
N VAL A 215 12.21 -5.44 -12.63
CA VAL A 215 11.27 -5.77 -11.55
C VAL A 215 12.03 -6.22 -10.31
N GLY A 216 11.79 -5.55 -9.17
CA GLY A 216 12.39 -5.85 -7.87
C GLY A 216 11.34 -5.90 -6.75
N ASN A 217 11.71 -6.45 -5.60
CA ASN A 217 10.84 -6.40 -4.42
C ASN A 217 10.66 -4.93 -4.02
N GLY A 218 9.42 -4.43 -3.98
CA GLY A 218 9.14 -3.05 -3.65
C GLY A 218 9.25 -2.77 -2.16
N MET A 219 8.86 -3.72 -1.33
CA MET A 219 8.79 -3.52 0.11
C MET A 219 9.12 -4.80 0.90
N ASP A 220 10.02 -4.66 1.85
CA ASP A 220 10.23 -5.65 2.90
C ASP A 220 9.37 -5.29 4.12
N PHE A 221 8.60 -6.27 4.60
CA PHE A 221 7.78 -6.14 5.79
C PHE A 221 8.27 -7.06 6.91
N GLY A 222 8.25 -6.56 8.14
CA GLY A 222 8.60 -7.37 9.30
C GLY A 222 7.94 -6.92 10.59
N VAL A 223 7.77 -7.87 11.51
CA VAL A 223 7.42 -7.61 12.90
C VAL A 223 8.69 -7.83 13.72
N ASN A 224 9.25 -6.77 14.33
CA ASN A 224 10.59 -6.83 14.94
C ASN A 224 10.68 -7.84 16.10
N THR A 225 9.57 -8.22 16.73
CA THR A 225 9.46 -9.41 17.57
C THR A 225 7.98 -9.71 17.84
N PRO A 226 7.46 -10.92 17.56
CA PRO A 226 6.14 -11.30 18.02
C PRO A 226 6.07 -11.26 19.55
N VAL A 227 5.08 -10.55 20.11
CA VAL A 227 4.99 -10.34 21.56
C VAL A 227 4.00 -11.31 22.18
N LYS A 228 4.40 -11.94 23.30
CA LYS A 228 3.50 -12.75 24.12
C LYS A 228 3.04 -11.93 25.32
N LEU A 229 1.76 -11.60 25.37
CA LEU A 229 1.12 -10.82 26.41
C LEU A 229 0.27 -11.73 27.30
N ALA A 230 0.22 -11.47 28.59
CA ALA A 230 -0.50 -12.30 29.56
C ALA A 230 -1.92 -11.77 29.80
N GLN A 231 -2.94 -12.60 29.67
CA GLN A 231 -4.36 -12.22 29.84
C GLN A 231 -4.64 -11.51 31.18
N CYS A 232 -3.88 -11.85 32.23
CA CYS A 232 -4.00 -11.35 33.60
C CYS A 232 -3.31 -10.01 33.86
N VAL A 233 -2.40 -9.59 32.97
CA VAL A 233 -1.64 -8.36 33.12
C VAL A 233 -2.19 -7.36 32.13
N ALA A 234 -2.91 -6.35 32.62
CA ALA A 234 -3.52 -5.35 31.76
C ALA A 234 -2.43 -4.57 30.98
N GLU A 235 -2.55 -4.56 29.66
CA GLU A 235 -1.66 -3.79 28.79
C GLU A 235 -2.35 -2.49 28.41
N ASN A 236 -1.69 -1.35 28.65
CA ASN A 236 -2.26 -0.02 28.38
C ASN A 236 -3.73 0.15 28.84
N PRO A 237 -4.09 -0.14 30.12
CA PRO A 237 -5.48 -0.11 30.58
C PRO A 237 -6.14 1.27 30.42
N GLY A 238 -5.36 2.35 30.51
CA GLY A 238 -5.83 3.71 30.25
C GLY A 238 -6.28 3.92 28.80
N LEU A 239 -5.53 3.42 27.80
CA LEU A 239 -5.94 3.43 26.39
C LEU A 239 -7.14 2.51 26.15
N ALA A 240 -7.17 1.36 26.83
CA ALA A 240 -8.28 0.42 26.71
C ALA A 240 -9.60 1.05 27.18
N ALA A 241 -9.58 1.80 28.27
CA ALA A 241 -10.75 2.51 28.80
C ALA A 241 -11.07 3.80 28.02
N ASN A 242 -10.05 4.58 27.68
CA ASN A 242 -10.18 5.87 27.01
C ASN A 242 -9.06 6.07 25.98
N GLY A 243 -9.41 6.11 24.69
CA GLY A 243 -8.45 6.30 23.60
C GLY A 243 -7.68 7.63 23.62
N ALA A 244 -8.06 8.58 24.48
CA ALA A 244 -7.33 9.83 24.70
C ALA A 244 -6.10 9.68 25.63
N SER A 245 -5.95 8.54 26.31
CA SER A 245 -4.85 8.28 27.25
C SER A 245 -3.50 8.09 26.57
N HIS A 246 -2.40 8.23 27.32
CA HIS A 246 -1.08 7.80 26.88
C HIS A 246 -0.96 6.27 26.86
N GLY A 247 0.05 5.74 26.18
CA GLY A 247 0.37 4.32 26.22
C GLY A 247 1.83 4.03 25.86
N VAL A 248 2.22 2.78 26.04
CA VAL A 248 3.53 2.22 25.69
C VAL A 248 3.33 1.24 24.55
N SER A 249 4.11 1.37 23.48
CA SER A 249 4.04 0.46 22.33
C SER A 249 4.61 -0.92 22.70
N GLN A 250 3.90 -2.00 22.39
CA GLN A 250 4.36 -3.36 22.63
C GLN A 250 5.33 -3.84 21.55
N PHE A 251 5.13 -3.44 20.29
CA PHE A 251 6.01 -3.81 19.18
C PHE A 251 5.96 -2.78 18.06
N ASN A 252 6.81 -2.98 17.06
CA ASN A 252 6.81 -2.17 15.84
C ASN A 252 6.54 -3.05 14.62
N LEU A 253 5.73 -2.52 13.71
CA LEU A 253 5.74 -2.97 12.32
C LEU A 253 6.83 -2.22 11.57
N THR A 254 7.68 -2.93 10.85
CA THR A 254 8.74 -2.35 10.03
C THR A 254 8.38 -2.50 8.57
N PHE A 255 8.40 -1.37 7.87
CA PHE A 255 8.26 -1.30 6.41
C PHE A 255 9.57 -0.72 5.88
N ALA A 256 10.27 -1.46 5.04
CA ALA A 256 11.49 -1.00 4.39
C ALA A 256 11.34 -1.05 2.88
N GLU A 257 11.93 -0.09 2.20
CA GLU A 257 12.08 -0.13 0.76
C GLU A 257 12.93 -1.34 0.35
N GLY A 258 12.46 -2.14 -0.60
CA GLY A 258 13.25 -3.22 -1.17
C GLY A 258 14.30 -2.73 -2.18
N PHE A 259 14.13 -1.51 -2.70
CA PHE A 259 15.14 -0.75 -3.45
C PHE A 259 14.85 0.75 -3.29
N VAL A 260 15.88 1.59 -3.44
CA VAL A 260 15.76 3.06 -3.30
C VAL A 260 14.65 3.60 -4.21
N GLU A 261 13.81 4.51 -3.70
CA GLU A 261 12.68 5.15 -4.40
C GLU A 261 11.40 4.30 -4.52
N SER A 262 11.36 3.09 -3.94
CA SER A 262 10.14 2.27 -3.97
C SER A 262 9.00 2.89 -3.14
N PHE A 263 9.33 3.73 -2.15
CA PHE A 263 8.42 4.65 -1.49
C PHE A 263 8.55 6.04 -2.10
N SER A 264 7.51 6.48 -2.79
CA SER A 264 7.48 7.73 -3.54
C SER A 264 6.38 8.63 -3.02
N ARG A 265 6.70 9.92 -2.87
CA ARG A 265 5.67 10.95 -2.66
C ARG A 265 4.80 11.09 -3.91
N ARG A 266 3.60 11.67 -3.77
CA ARG A 266 2.66 11.81 -4.88
C ARG A 266 3.21 12.62 -6.06
N THR A 267 3.87 13.74 -5.77
CA THR A 267 4.21 14.80 -6.73
C THR A 267 5.47 15.56 -6.28
N ILE A 268 6.05 16.35 -7.18
CA ILE A 268 7.20 17.21 -6.86
C ILE A 268 6.86 18.38 -5.93
N ALA A 269 5.57 18.66 -5.70
CA ALA A 269 5.12 19.73 -4.83
C ALA A 269 5.84 19.66 -3.47
N ALA A 270 6.22 20.83 -2.95
CA ALA A 270 6.98 20.91 -1.71
C ALA A 270 6.17 20.31 -0.56
N TYR A 271 6.86 19.54 0.29
CA TYR A 271 6.29 19.07 1.54
C TYR A 271 5.91 20.28 2.42
N VAL A 272 4.68 20.30 2.91
CA VAL A 272 4.14 21.40 3.73
C VAL A 272 4.23 21.01 5.21
N ASP A 273 3.49 19.98 5.60
CA ASP A 273 3.46 19.41 6.94
C ASP A 273 2.96 17.96 6.88
N SER A 274 2.87 17.29 8.02
CA SER A 274 2.42 15.90 8.10
C SER A 274 0.92 15.72 7.93
N ASN A 275 0.14 16.80 7.86
CA ASN A 275 -1.32 16.79 7.83
C ASN A 275 -1.89 17.22 6.48
N THR A 276 -1.03 17.56 5.52
CA THR A 276 -1.43 18.12 4.23
C THR A 276 -0.78 17.33 3.10
N SER A 277 -1.60 16.69 2.26
CA SER A 277 -1.16 16.21 0.94
C SER A 277 -1.22 17.39 -0.03
N PRO A 278 -0.07 17.94 -0.50
CA PRO A 278 -0.06 19.13 -1.33
C PRO A 278 -0.71 18.86 -2.69
N ALA A 279 -1.32 19.89 -3.28
CA ALA A 279 -1.85 19.81 -4.63
C ALA A 279 -0.72 19.44 -5.63
N PRO A 280 -0.96 18.50 -6.56
CA PRO A 280 0.02 18.11 -7.57
C PRO A 280 0.60 19.30 -8.35
N ALA A 281 1.93 19.42 -8.34
CA ALA A 281 2.65 20.42 -9.13
C ALA A 281 2.96 19.87 -10.53
N ALA A 282 3.04 20.77 -11.51
CA ALA A 282 3.33 20.42 -12.90
C ALA A 282 4.73 19.79 -13.05
N GLN A 283 4.81 18.68 -13.79
CA GLN A 283 6.01 17.88 -14.04
C GLN A 283 6.27 17.81 -15.55
N THR A 284 6.48 18.98 -16.17
CA THR A 284 6.41 19.15 -17.64
C THR A 284 7.76 19.17 -18.34
N VAL A 285 8.86 18.85 -17.66
CA VAL A 285 10.20 18.81 -18.28
C VAL A 285 10.52 17.37 -18.68
N PRO A 286 10.53 17.03 -19.98
CA PRO A 286 10.75 15.66 -20.43
C PRO A 286 12.11 15.10 -20.02
N GLY A 287 12.17 13.78 -19.77
CA GLY A 287 13.40 13.09 -19.37
C GLY A 287 13.89 13.39 -17.95
N THR A 288 13.21 14.24 -17.19
CA THR A 288 13.52 14.49 -15.79
C THR A 288 13.04 13.34 -14.92
N ILE A 289 13.89 12.85 -14.04
CA ILE A 289 13.52 11.85 -13.03
C ILE A 289 13.01 12.58 -11.79
N TRP A 290 11.68 12.55 -11.59
CA TRP A 290 11.02 13.34 -10.55
C TRP A 290 10.92 12.66 -9.17
N ASN A 291 11.13 11.34 -9.12
CA ASN A 291 11.08 10.53 -7.89
C ASN A 291 9.74 10.67 -7.15
N THR A 292 8.67 10.50 -7.93
CA THR A 292 7.27 10.66 -7.52
C THR A 292 6.42 9.60 -8.19
N GLU A 293 5.27 9.29 -7.60
CA GLU A 293 4.26 8.42 -8.24
C GLU A 293 3.69 9.06 -9.51
N THR A 294 3.58 10.38 -9.56
CA THR A 294 3.19 11.15 -10.76
C THR A 294 4.32 11.11 -11.79
N GLY A 295 3.97 10.87 -13.05
CA GLY A 295 4.88 10.87 -14.19
C GLY A 295 5.07 12.26 -14.81
N PHE A 296 5.06 12.33 -16.14
CA PHE A 296 4.99 13.59 -16.84
C PHE A 296 3.56 14.14 -16.73
N PHE A 297 3.40 15.32 -16.15
CA PHE A 297 2.08 15.82 -15.78
C PHE A 297 1.96 17.30 -16.05
N SER A 298 0.89 17.69 -16.76
CA SER A 298 0.53 19.09 -16.97
C SER A 298 -0.94 19.31 -16.63
N PRO A 299 -1.26 20.08 -15.58
CA PRO A 299 -2.64 20.42 -15.26
C PRO A 299 -3.27 21.37 -16.31
N LEU A 300 -2.46 21.90 -17.24
CA LEU A 300 -2.89 22.80 -18.30
C LEU A 300 -3.32 22.06 -19.58
N PHE A 301 -3.19 20.74 -19.63
CA PHE A 301 -3.70 19.98 -20.77
C PHE A 301 -5.23 20.01 -20.83
N PRO A 302 -5.80 20.06 -22.05
CA PRO A 302 -7.24 20.20 -22.21
C PRO A 302 -7.97 18.87 -21.99
N ALA A 303 -9.22 18.96 -21.53
CA ALA A 303 -10.18 17.89 -21.75
C ALA A 303 -10.64 17.91 -23.21
N ILE A 304 -10.50 16.80 -23.91
CA ILE A 304 -10.90 16.66 -25.32
C ILE A 304 -12.07 15.69 -25.39
N VAL A 305 -13.14 16.13 -26.08
CA VAL A 305 -14.34 15.31 -26.32
C VAL A 305 -13.94 13.94 -26.88
N ASN A 306 -14.53 12.86 -26.38
CA ASN A 306 -14.23 11.45 -26.73
C ASN A 306 -12.81 10.93 -26.44
N ARG A 307 -11.92 11.78 -25.88
CA ARG A 307 -10.51 11.45 -25.62
C ARG A 307 -10.12 11.60 -24.14
N GLY A 308 -11.01 12.19 -23.35
CA GLY A 308 -10.88 12.30 -21.91
C GLY A 308 -10.19 13.57 -21.46
N ASP A 309 -9.98 13.66 -20.14
CA ASP A 309 -9.24 14.75 -19.52
C ASP A 309 -7.73 14.45 -19.54
N LEU A 310 -7.01 15.08 -20.46
CA LEU A 310 -5.54 14.96 -20.53
C LEU A 310 -4.84 15.70 -19.40
N GLY A 311 -5.54 16.58 -18.69
CA GLY A 311 -5.05 17.15 -17.43
C GLY A 311 -4.82 16.09 -16.36
N LEU A 312 -5.28 14.84 -16.56
CA LEU A 312 -5.02 13.70 -15.67
C LEU A 312 -3.93 12.75 -16.18
N ALA A 313 -3.36 12.98 -17.38
CA ALA A 313 -2.31 12.13 -17.92
C ALA A 313 -1.07 12.15 -17.03
N GLY A 314 -0.54 10.97 -16.69
CA GLY A 314 0.61 10.81 -15.81
C GLY A 314 0.32 11.04 -14.31
N LEU A 315 -0.86 11.55 -13.95
CA LEU A 315 -1.21 11.91 -12.58
C LEU A 315 -1.49 10.69 -11.70
N ALA A 316 -0.75 10.59 -10.59
CA ALA A 316 -1.04 9.62 -9.54
C ALA A 316 -2.16 10.12 -8.59
N ASP A 317 -2.96 9.19 -8.09
CA ASP A 317 -4.06 9.48 -7.16
C ASP A 317 -3.54 9.79 -5.76
N GLN A 318 -2.41 9.18 -5.36
CA GLN A 318 -1.77 9.33 -4.06
C GLN A 318 -0.24 9.13 -4.17
N GLY A 319 0.48 9.45 -3.09
CA GLY A 319 1.82 8.90 -2.87
C GLY A 319 1.74 7.40 -2.59
N THR A 320 2.88 6.73 -2.48
CA THR A 320 2.91 5.35 -2.01
C THR A 320 2.18 5.24 -0.69
N ARG A 321 1.32 4.23 -0.56
CA ARG A 321 0.70 3.90 0.73
C ARG A 321 1.25 2.60 1.25
N ILE A 322 1.53 2.57 2.55
CA ILE A 322 1.85 1.35 3.29
C ILE A 322 0.63 0.96 4.11
N LEU A 323 0.21 -0.30 3.97
CA LEU A 323 -0.96 -0.88 4.61
C LEU A 323 -0.53 -1.97 5.58
N ALA A 324 -1.11 -1.97 6.77
CA ALA A 324 -1.07 -3.10 7.68
C ALA A 324 -2.48 -3.63 7.91
N ARG A 325 -2.68 -4.94 7.78
CA ARG A 325 -3.92 -5.62 8.15
C ARG A 325 -3.64 -6.63 9.26
N PHE A 326 -4.34 -6.48 10.36
CA PHE A 326 -4.35 -7.44 11.46
C PHE A 326 -5.50 -8.42 11.27
N SER A 327 -5.27 -9.68 11.62
CA SER A 327 -6.30 -10.73 11.67
C SER A 327 -6.14 -11.55 12.93
N GLY A 328 -7.25 -12.11 13.42
CA GLY A 328 -7.26 -12.90 14.65
C GLY A 328 -7.01 -12.08 15.93
N VAL A 329 -7.33 -10.78 15.91
CA VAL A 329 -7.27 -9.93 17.11
C VAL A 329 -8.27 -10.46 18.14
N PRO A 330 -7.82 -10.88 19.34
CA PRO A 330 -8.74 -11.45 20.33
C PRO A 330 -9.79 -10.44 20.81
N VAL A 331 -10.96 -10.96 21.21
CA VAL A 331 -12.02 -10.13 21.78
C VAL A 331 -11.52 -9.32 22.98
N ASN A 332 -12.08 -8.13 23.19
CA ASN A 332 -11.68 -7.16 24.22
C ASN A 332 -10.23 -6.64 24.11
N VAL A 333 -9.51 -6.91 23.02
CA VAL A 333 -8.25 -6.23 22.68
C VAL A 333 -8.52 -5.05 21.75
N LYS A 334 -7.95 -3.90 22.07
CA LYS A 334 -7.93 -2.70 21.21
C LYS A 334 -6.53 -2.49 20.65
N LEU A 335 -6.45 -2.00 19.42
CA LEU A 335 -5.20 -1.68 18.75
C LEU A 335 -5.12 -0.19 18.46
N PHE A 336 -3.91 0.37 18.59
CA PHE A 336 -3.59 1.74 18.22
C PHE A 336 -2.22 1.79 17.56
N ALA A 337 -1.94 2.88 16.84
CA ALA A 337 -0.63 3.17 16.30
C ALA A 337 -0.31 4.66 16.33
N GLN A 338 0.98 4.99 16.22
CA GLN A 338 1.41 6.37 15.99
C GLN A 338 0.81 6.88 14.66
N ASN A 339 0.18 8.05 14.66
CA ASN A 339 -0.56 8.55 13.49
C ASN A 339 0.32 9.24 12.45
N THR A 340 1.52 9.63 12.83
CA THR A 340 2.59 10.08 11.94
C THR A 340 3.85 9.34 12.32
N VAL A 341 4.54 8.82 11.31
CA VAL A 341 5.84 8.19 11.45
C VAL A 341 6.83 8.93 10.56
N ALA A 342 8.01 9.20 11.11
CA ALA A 342 9.07 9.90 10.41
C ALA A 342 10.41 9.27 10.75
N GLN A 343 11.23 8.98 9.73
CA GLN A 343 12.54 8.40 9.89
C GLN A 343 13.45 8.91 8.76
N GLY A 344 14.52 9.63 9.10
CA GLY A 344 15.33 10.31 8.07
C GLY A 344 14.52 11.38 7.34
N GLN A 345 14.44 11.30 6.01
CA GLN A 345 13.59 12.19 5.20
C GLN A 345 12.15 11.69 5.06
N MET A 346 11.93 10.39 5.28
CA MET A 346 10.63 9.76 5.19
C MET A 346 9.66 10.38 6.18
N VAL A 347 8.48 10.78 5.70
CA VAL A 347 7.32 11.13 6.52
C VAL A 347 6.09 10.46 5.94
N ALA A 348 5.43 9.64 6.77
CA ALA A 348 4.18 8.99 6.45
C ALA A 348 3.08 9.39 7.46
N ARG A 349 1.88 9.63 6.95
CA ARG A 349 0.70 10.03 7.75
C ARG A 349 -0.40 8.99 7.62
N MET A 350 -0.98 8.59 8.74
CA MET A 350 -2.13 7.69 8.77
C MET A 350 -3.35 8.37 8.15
N VAL A 351 -3.97 7.67 7.19
CA VAL A 351 -5.11 8.16 6.42
C VAL A 351 -6.30 7.20 6.51
N THR A 352 -7.50 7.77 6.40
CA THR A 352 -8.74 7.01 6.32
C THR A 352 -8.93 6.54 4.88
N THR A 353 -9.16 5.25 4.70
CA THR A 353 -9.33 4.60 3.40
C THR A 353 -10.43 3.56 3.47
N ASN A 354 -10.77 2.95 2.33
CA ASN A 354 -11.46 1.66 2.35
C ASN A 354 -10.52 0.53 2.83
N ALA A 355 -11.03 -0.71 2.89
CA ALA A 355 -10.29 -1.87 3.39
C ALA A 355 -9.03 -2.21 2.59
N ASP A 356 -8.96 -1.76 1.34
CA ASP A 356 -7.86 -2.00 0.40
C ASP A 356 -6.87 -0.83 0.34
N GLY A 357 -7.09 0.22 1.12
CA GLY A 357 -6.21 1.39 1.17
C GLY A 357 -6.46 2.42 0.07
N GLU A 358 -7.57 2.32 -0.65
CA GLU A 358 -8.02 3.31 -1.63
C GLU A 358 -8.84 4.42 -0.97
N GLY A 359 -8.78 5.62 -1.53
CA GLY A 359 -9.58 6.78 -1.11
C GLY A 359 -8.77 8.07 -1.13
N PRO A 360 -9.43 9.23 -1.04
CA PRO A 360 -8.73 10.52 -0.97
C PRO A 360 -7.89 10.62 0.30
N PHE A 361 -6.89 11.51 0.30
CA PHE A 361 -6.15 11.83 1.51
C PHE A 361 -7.10 12.43 2.57
N SER A 362 -7.31 11.69 3.66
CA SER A 362 -8.19 12.09 4.75
C SER A 362 -7.54 11.68 6.07
N LEU A 363 -7.32 12.63 6.97
CA LEU A 363 -6.53 12.41 8.18
C LEU A 363 -7.21 11.45 9.14
N VAL A 364 -6.45 10.49 9.68
CA VAL A 364 -6.82 9.85 10.95
C VAL A 364 -6.31 10.73 12.09
N GLY A 365 -7.23 11.25 12.90
CA GLY A 365 -6.91 12.03 14.09
C GLY A 365 -6.25 11.17 15.17
N GLY A 366 -5.27 11.72 15.88
CA GLY A 366 -4.68 11.08 17.07
C GLY A 366 -4.97 11.88 18.33
N ASN A 367 -4.76 11.26 19.48
CA ASN A 367 -4.84 11.93 20.77
C ASN A 367 -3.65 12.89 21.01
N GLY A 368 -3.57 13.48 22.20
CA GLY A 368 -2.49 14.42 22.57
C GLY A 368 -1.06 13.85 22.50
N PHE A 369 -0.91 12.54 22.29
CA PHE A 369 0.36 11.81 22.14
C PHE A 369 0.61 11.34 20.70
N GLY A 370 -0.27 11.71 19.75
CA GLY A 370 -0.20 11.26 18.37
C GLY A 370 -0.60 9.80 18.18
N ILE A 371 -1.33 9.20 19.12
CA ILE A 371 -1.80 7.80 19.04
C ILE A 371 -3.21 7.79 18.44
N SER A 372 -3.43 6.97 17.41
CA SER A 372 -4.71 6.81 16.72
C SER A 372 -5.22 5.38 16.85
N PRO A 373 -6.55 5.18 17.04
CA PRO A 373 -7.13 3.85 17.07
C PRO A 373 -7.02 3.16 15.71
N ILE A 374 -6.80 1.86 15.73
CA ILE A 374 -6.95 0.97 14.58
C ILE A 374 -8.25 0.19 14.83
N PRO A 375 -9.36 0.53 14.17
CA PRO A 375 -10.65 -0.10 14.45
C PRO A 375 -10.60 -1.61 14.19
N VAL A 376 -10.95 -2.40 15.21
CA VAL A 376 -11.06 -3.86 15.14
C VAL A 376 -12.53 -4.22 14.94
N ASN A 377 -12.85 -4.97 13.89
CA ASN A 377 -14.22 -5.42 13.61
C ASN A 377 -14.60 -6.66 14.45
N GLY A 378 -15.86 -7.08 14.36
CA GLY A 378 -16.38 -8.22 15.15
C GLY A 378 -15.74 -9.58 14.84
N SER A 379 -15.03 -9.71 13.71
CA SER A 379 -14.26 -10.90 13.33
C SER A 379 -12.79 -10.83 13.73
N GLY A 380 -12.36 -9.77 14.43
CA GLY A 380 -10.97 -9.60 14.86
C GLY A 380 -10.03 -9.16 13.74
N GLU A 381 -10.55 -8.48 12.71
CA GLU A 381 -9.74 -7.86 11.66
C GLU A 381 -9.63 -6.35 11.89
N ALA A 382 -8.48 -5.78 11.53
CA ALA A 382 -8.23 -4.35 11.64
C ALA A 382 -7.29 -3.89 10.52
N THR A 383 -7.50 -2.72 9.95
CA THR A 383 -6.63 -2.18 8.88
C THR A 383 -6.18 -0.77 9.25
N MET A 384 -4.91 -0.47 9.02
CA MET A 384 -4.37 0.89 9.03
C MET A 384 -3.57 1.15 7.76
N VAL A 385 -3.59 2.40 7.30
CA VAL A 385 -2.93 2.83 6.07
C VAL A 385 -2.22 4.14 6.31
N PHE A 386 -0.97 4.25 5.87
CA PHE A 386 -0.23 5.50 5.84
C PHE A 386 0.07 5.90 4.41
N GLU A 387 -0.03 7.19 4.11
CA GLU A 387 0.44 7.79 2.86
C GLU A 387 1.79 8.47 3.07
N VAL A 388 2.73 8.19 2.15
CA VAL A 388 4.06 8.81 2.11
C VAL A 388 3.93 10.24 1.58
N LEU A 389 4.24 11.21 2.44
CA LEU A 389 4.21 12.64 2.14
C LEU A 389 5.59 13.21 1.80
N ARG A 390 6.65 12.55 2.28
CA ARG A 390 8.05 12.87 1.98
C ARG A 390 8.86 11.57 1.96
N ALA A 391 9.83 11.48 1.05
CA ALA A 391 10.74 10.35 0.88
C ALA A 391 12.10 10.86 0.40
N ASP A 392 13.17 10.13 0.72
CA ASP A 392 14.52 10.30 0.17
C ASP A 392 14.65 9.50 -1.13
N ALA A 393 15.14 10.15 -2.19
CA ALA A 393 15.30 9.48 -3.47
C ALA A 393 16.68 8.86 -3.69
N VAL A 394 17.63 9.07 -2.76
CA VAL A 394 19.01 8.57 -2.92
C VAL A 394 19.44 7.57 -1.85
N ALA A 395 18.60 7.32 -0.86
CA ALA A 395 18.86 6.38 0.23
C ALA A 395 17.66 5.49 0.48
N GLY A 396 17.91 4.19 0.69
CA GLY A 396 16.86 3.25 1.05
C GLY A 396 16.23 3.61 2.39
N GLU A 397 14.90 3.71 2.43
CA GLU A 397 14.16 4.13 3.61
C GLU A 397 13.56 2.94 4.37
N MET A 398 13.49 3.09 5.69
CA MET A 398 12.78 2.17 6.58
C MET A 398 11.96 3.01 7.54
N VAL A 399 10.73 2.59 7.80
CA VAL A 399 9.85 3.19 8.81
C VAL A 399 9.36 2.15 9.78
N ARG A 400 9.36 2.52 11.07
CA ARG A 400 8.84 1.70 12.16
C ARG A 400 7.56 2.33 12.69
N VAL A 401 6.46 1.59 12.63
CA VAL A 401 5.17 2.01 13.16
C VAL A 401 4.97 1.37 14.54
N PRO A 402 5.00 2.16 15.62
CA PRO A 402 4.72 1.65 16.97
C PRO A 402 3.27 1.20 17.07
N ILE A 403 3.06 -0.03 17.54
CA ILE A 403 1.75 -0.61 17.79
C ILE A 403 1.52 -0.71 19.29
N TYR A 404 0.36 -0.20 19.72
CA TYR A 404 -0.09 -0.27 21.10
C TYR A 404 -1.22 -1.30 21.17
N VAL A 405 -1.00 -2.36 21.94
CA VAL A 405 -2.01 -3.33 22.32
C VAL A 405 -2.59 -2.86 23.64
N ALA A 406 -3.92 -2.74 23.72
CA ALA A 406 -4.59 -2.24 24.90
C ALA A 406 -5.74 -3.17 25.32
N TYR A 407 -5.69 -3.66 26.56
CA TYR A 407 -6.74 -4.44 27.18
C TYR A 407 -6.69 -4.34 28.71
N GLY A 408 -7.77 -4.78 29.36
CA GLY A 408 -7.90 -4.76 30.82
C GLY A 408 -9.18 -5.47 31.21
N THR A 409 -10.16 -4.74 31.73
CA THR A 409 -11.51 -5.25 32.01
C THR A 409 -12.51 -4.82 30.93
N PRO A 410 -13.35 -5.73 30.38
CA PRO A 410 -13.33 -7.18 30.58
C PRO A 410 -12.07 -7.82 29.98
N LEU A 411 -11.68 -8.98 30.50
CA LEU A 411 -10.44 -9.68 30.12
C LEU A 411 -10.37 -9.92 28.61
N PRO A 412 -9.16 -9.86 28.01
CA PRO A 412 -8.99 -10.19 26.60
C PRO A 412 -9.25 -11.67 26.36
N GLY A 413 -9.75 -12.01 25.18
CA GLY A 413 -9.75 -13.39 24.71
C GLY A 413 -8.33 -13.91 24.53
N LEU A 414 -8.15 -15.23 24.62
CA LEU A 414 -6.87 -15.88 24.28
C LEU A 414 -6.77 -16.03 22.75
N GLY A 415 -5.55 -15.97 22.21
CA GLY A 415 -5.32 -16.20 20.79
C GLY A 415 -4.11 -15.46 20.23
N THR A 416 -3.79 -15.73 18.97
CA THR A 416 -2.69 -15.09 18.25
C THR A 416 -3.26 -14.20 17.15
N ALA A 417 -2.89 -12.93 17.19
CA ALA A 417 -3.09 -12.02 16.08
C ALA A 417 -1.90 -12.06 15.13
N SER A 418 -2.18 -11.99 13.83
CA SER A 418 -1.16 -11.82 12.79
C SER A 418 -1.27 -10.42 12.17
N ALA A 419 -0.18 -9.94 11.59
CA ALA A 419 -0.14 -8.71 10.80
C ALA A 419 0.38 -9.03 9.41
N THR A 420 -0.29 -8.53 8.39
CA THR A 420 0.21 -8.51 7.01
C THR A 420 0.58 -7.09 6.63
N GLY A 421 1.74 -6.90 6.01
CA GLY A 421 2.14 -5.63 5.39
C GLY A 421 2.01 -5.68 3.88
N ALA A 422 1.64 -4.55 3.28
CA ALA A 422 1.57 -4.37 1.84
C ALA A 422 1.76 -2.93 1.40
N LEU A 423 2.05 -2.75 0.12
CA LEU A 423 1.80 -1.51 -0.58
C LEU A 423 0.31 -1.41 -0.95
N ALA A 424 -0.21 -0.18 -0.99
CA ALA A 424 -1.61 0.09 -1.22
C ALA A 424 -1.82 1.28 -2.20
N PRO A 425 -2.98 1.35 -2.88
CA PRO A 425 -4.16 0.50 -2.75
C PRO A 425 -3.98 -0.92 -3.29
N LEU A 426 -4.56 -1.90 -2.60
CA LEU A 426 -4.70 -3.26 -3.09
C LEU A 426 -5.75 -3.31 -4.21
N THR A 427 -5.56 -4.19 -5.18
CA THR A 427 -6.47 -4.30 -6.33
C THR A 427 -6.64 -5.72 -6.82
N VAL A 428 -7.75 -5.97 -7.49
CA VAL A 428 -7.96 -7.13 -8.37
C VAL A 428 -7.97 -6.72 -9.85
N ILE A 429 -7.92 -5.42 -10.14
CA ILE A 429 -7.96 -4.86 -11.49
C ILE A 429 -6.54 -4.88 -12.08
N THR A 430 -6.27 -5.91 -12.87
CA THR A 430 -4.96 -6.19 -13.46
C THR A 430 -4.77 -5.67 -14.89
N ALA A 431 -5.79 -5.01 -15.44
CA ALA A 431 -5.79 -4.36 -16.76
C ALA A 431 -5.80 -2.82 -16.62
N ALA A 432 -5.63 -2.12 -17.74
CA ALA A 432 -5.87 -0.68 -17.82
C ALA A 432 -7.34 -0.37 -17.52
N ASP A 433 -7.58 0.71 -16.77
CA ASP A 433 -8.91 1.06 -16.27
C ASP A 433 -9.03 2.58 -16.12
N ALA A 434 -10.25 3.09 -16.20
CA ALA A 434 -10.51 4.53 -16.10
C ALA A 434 -10.56 5.04 -14.65
N THR A 435 -10.90 4.14 -13.71
CA THR A 435 -11.22 4.46 -12.32
C THR A 435 -10.25 3.84 -11.32
N ALA A 436 -9.58 2.76 -11.69
CA ALA A 436 -8.63 2.09 -10.79
C ALA A 436 -7.49 3.05 -10.39
N PRO A 437 -7.06 3.01 -9.12
CA PRO A 437 -6.03 3.91 -8.62
C PRO A 437 -4.68 3.66 -9.30
N VAL A 438 -3.88 4.72 -9.31
CA VAL A 438 -2.52 4.76 -9.85
C VAL A 438 -1.59 5.40 -8.80
N ALA A 439 -0.58 4.69 -8.27
CA ALA A 439 -0.30 3.26 -8.42
C ALA A 439 -1.29 2.35 -7.65
N ARG A 440 -1.23 1.03 -7.89
CA ARG A 440 -2.03 -0.04 -7.22
C ARG A 440 -1.29 -1.38 -7.19
N PHE A 441 -1.61 -2.25 -6.22
CA PHE A 441 -0.77 -3.40 -5.81
C PHE A 441 -1.59 -4.68 -5.49
N VAL A 442 -0.94 -5.84 -5.34
CA VAL A 442 -1.64 -7.14 -5.11
C VAL A 442 -1.12 -8.03 -3.98
N GLU A 443 0.06 -7.74 -3.41
CA GLU A 443 0.75 -8.69 -2.52
C GLU A 443 0.65 -8.31 -1.03
N LEU A 444 0.55 -9.33 -0.17
CA LEU A 444 0.50 -9.21 1.29
C LEU A 444 1.55 -10.14 1.91
N ASN A 445 2.50 -9.58 2.63
CA ASN A 445 3.49 -10.35 3.40
C ASN A 445 2.96 -10.63 4.81
N LEU A 446 2.73 -11.89 5.17
CA LEU A 446 2.17 -12.31 6.47
C LEU A 446 3.27 -12.53 7.53
N SER A 447 3.05 -12.01 8.74
CA SER A 447 3.89 -12.29 9.90
C SER A 447 3.05 -12.39 11.19
N PRO A 448 3.37 -13.30 12.13
CA PRO A 448 2.77 -13.27 13.47
C PRO A 448 3.04 -11.94 14.17
N ALA A 449 2.04 -11.36 14.84
CA ALA A 449 2.17 -10.05 15.50
C ALA A 449 2.25 -10.16 17.02
N PHE A 450 1.20 -10.69 17.66
CA PHE A 450 1.18 -10.90 19.11
C PHE A 450 0.27 -12.04 19.51
N THR A 451 0.47 -12.57 20.71
CA THR A 451 -0.38 -13.60 21.31
C THR A 451 -0.83 -13.15 22.68
N ILE A 452 -2.15 -13.23 22.95
CA ILE A 452 -2.68 -13.19 24.31
C ILE A 452 -2.68 -14.62 24.83
N ALA A 453 -1.81 -14.89 25.79
CA ALA A 453 -1.64 -16.18 26.42
C ALA A 453 -2.38 -16.25 27.77
N PRO A 454 -2.85 -17.44 28.17
CA PRO A 454 -3.33 -17.64 29.53
C PRO A 454 -2.19 -17.38 30.50
N CYS A 455 -2.53 -17.04 31.74
CA CYS A 455 -1.52 -16.85 32.75
C CYS A 455 -1.01 -18.20 33.24
N THR A 456 0.11 -18.61 32.66
CA THR A 456 0.79 -19.86 33.03
C THR A 456 1.69 -19.61 34.23
N GLY A 457 1.46 -20.35 35.31
CA GLY A 457 2.42 -20.49 36.41
C GLY A 457 1.95 -20.00 37.78
N GLY A 458 0.92 -19.17 37.85
CA GLY A 458 0.39 -18.69 39.13
C GLY A 458 -0.56 -19.69 39.79
N ARG A 459 -0.57 -19.72 41.13
CA ARG A 459 -1.63 -20.38 41.90
C ARG A 459 -2.03 -19.50 43.07
N MET A 460 -3.29 -19.57 43.47
CA MET A 460 -3.72 -18.98 44.72
C MET A 460 -4.10 -20.10 45.68
N THR A 461 -3.63 -20.00 46.91
CA THR A 461 -3.93 -20.95 47.98
C THR A 461 -4.49 -20.20 49.17
N GLY A 462 -5.30 -20.88 49.97
CA GLY A 462 -5.67 -20.33 51.26
C GLY A 462 -7.06 -20.76 51.68
N GLY A 463 -7.67 -19.94 52.51
CA GLY A 463 -8.99 -20.19 53.05
C GLY A 463 -9.32 -19.24 54.18
N GLY A 464 -10.51 -19.36 54.72
CA GLY A 464 -10.95 -18.52 55.82
C GLY A 464 -12.43 -18.63 56.06
N SER A 465 -12.99 -17.66 56.77
CA SER A 465 -14.43 -17.47 56.85
C SER A 465 -14.90 -16.12 56.33
N VAL A 466 -16.06 -16.15 55.69
CA VAL A 466 -16.90 -14.98 55.40
C VAL A 466 -18.30 -15.23 55.94
N PHE A 467 -19.08 -14.17 56.12
CA PHE A 467 -20.40 -14.27 56.74
C PHE A 467 -21.48 -13.84 55.76
N THR A 468 -22.59 -14.59 55.73
CA THR A 468 -23.79 -14.15 55.01
C THR A 468 -24.41 -12.93 55.70
N THR A 469 -25.30 -12.23 55.01
CA THR A 469 -26.10 -11.14 55.61
C THR A 469 -26.93 -11.60 56.81
N SER A 470 -27.26 -12.89 56.88
CA SER A 470 -27.94 -13.55 58.00
C SER A 470 -26.98 -14.05 59.09
N THR A 471 -25.72 -13.60 59.10
CA THR A 471 -24.67 -13.95 60.08
C THR A 471 -24.26 -15.42 60.11
N SER A 472 -24.61 -16.21 59.09
CA SER A 472 -24.15 -17.60 58.98
C SER A 472 -22.69 -17.63 58.54
N ARG A 473 -21.87 -18.38 59.27
CA ARG A 473 -20.44 -18.54 58.95
C ARG A 473 -20.28 -19.49 57.76
N VAL A 474 -19.60 -19.02 56.72
CA VAL A 474 -19.18 -19.80 55.56
C VAL A 474 -17.68 -19.95 55.62
N THR A 475 -17.17 -21.17 55.53
CA THR A 475 -15.72 -21.42 55.47
C THR A 475 -15.34 -21.97 54.10
N HIS A 476 -14.20 -21.53 53.57
CA HIS A 476 -13.61 -22.08 52.36
C HIS A 476 -12.14 -22.46 52.55
N GLY A 477 -11.68 -23.41 51.75
CA GLY A 477 -10.28 -23.77 51.61
C GLY A 477 -10.00 -24.18 50.17
N PHE A 478 -8.88 -23.73 49.60
CA PHE A 478 -8.60 -23.91 48.19
C PHE A 478 -7.10 -23.92 47.84
N GLU A 479 -6.82 -24.56 46.70
CA GLU A 479 -5.59 -24.50 45.93
C GLU A 479 -6.01 -24.45 44.46
N LEU A 480 -5.83 -23.32 43.80
CA LEU A 480 -6.34 -23.08 42.45
C LEU A 480 -5.25 -22.47 41.57
N HIS A 481 -5.00 -23.09 40.42
CA HIS A 481 -4.07 -22.58 39.43
C HIS A 481 -4.74 -21.56 38.52
N CYS A 482 -3.95 -20.59 38.04
CA CYS A 482 -4.36 -19.63 37.00
C CYS A 482 -4.55 -20.32 35.63
N ASP A 483 -3.89 -21.47 35.43
CA ASP A 483 -4.11 -22.36 34.30
C ASP A 483 -4.91 -23.59 34.76
N ARG A 484 -6.15 -23.71 34.28
CA ARG A 484 -7.06 -24.82 34.59
C ARG A 484 -6.54 -26.20 34.17
N GLY A 485 -5.59 -26.26 33.23
CA GLY A 485 -4.93 -27.49 32.82
C GLY A 485 -3.91 -28.00 33.84
N VAL A 486 -3.44 -27.13 34.73
CA VAL A 486 -2.48 -27.48 35.79
C VAL A 486 -3.24 -27.98 37.01
N ASN A 487 -2.96 -29.22 37.41
CA ASN A 487 -3.56 -29.86 38.58
C ASN A 487 -2.58 -29.87 39.77
N PRO A 488 -3.09 -29.87 41.02
CA PRO A 488 -4.50 -29.99 41.39
C PRO A 488 -5.26 -28.65 41.43
N ASN A 489 -6.56 -28.66 41.08
CA ASN A 489 -7.49 -27.56 41.36
C ASN A 489 -8.53 -28.00 42.39
N ARG A 490 -8.55 -27.37 43.56
CA ARG A 490 -9.39 -27.76 44.71
C ARG A 490 -10.07 -26.54 45.31
N LEU A 491 -11.37 -26.64 45.53
CA LEU A 491 -12.13 -25.69 46.34
C LEU A 491 -13.15 -26.47 47.17
N GLN A 492 -13.13 -26.25 48.47
CA GLN A 492 -14.12 -26.75 49.41
C GLN A 492 -14.79 -25.56 50.09
N VAL A 493 -16.13 -25.54 50.11
CA VAL A 493 -16.92 -24.51 50.80
C VAL A 493 -17.91 -25.20 51.74
N ASN A 494 -18.02 -24.77 52.99
CA ASN A 494 -18.92 -25.35 54.00
C ASN A 494 -19.72 -24.26 54.72
N TRP A 495 -21.02 -24.50 54.92
CA TRP A 495 -21.92 -23.58 55.64
C TRP A 495 -23.14 -24.32 56.19
N ASN A 496 -23.56 -24.06 57.43
CA ASN A 496 -24.81 -24.57 58.02
C ASN A 496 -25.08 -26.08 57.79
N GLY A 497 -24.05 -26.92 57.87
CA GLY A 497 -24.16 -28.37 57.61
C GLY A 497 -24.12 -28.78 56.13
N ASN A 498 -24.15 -27.80 55.22
CA ASN A 498 -23.98 -28.00 53.78
C ASN A 498 -22.52 -27.89 53.34
N SER A 499 -22.22 -28.49 52.19
CA SER A 499 -20.90 -28.45 51.58
C SER A 499 -20.95 -28.40 50.06
N PHE A 500 -19.98 -27.72 49.46
CA PHE A 500 -19.65 -27.78 48.05
C PHE A 500 -18.21 -28.23 47.86
N HIS A 501 -18.01 -29.19 46.98
CA HIS A 501 -16.71 -29.70 46.59
C HIS A 501 -16.52 -29.56 45.08
N LEU A 502 -15.49 -28.81 44.66
CA LEU A 502 -15.16 -28.62 43.25
C LEU A 502 -14.72 -29.95 42.61
N GLU A 503 -15.30 -30.28 41.46
CA GLU A 503 -14.91 -31.44 40.65
C GLU A 503 -14.19 -31.02 39.36
N THR A 504 -14.61 -29.91 38.74
CA THR A 504 -13.98 -29.40 37.51
C THR A 504 -13.93 -27.88 37.54
N LEU A 505 -12.72 -27.35 37.39
CA LEU A 505 -12.49 -25.93 37.18
C LEU A 505 -12.79 -25.58 35.71
N THR A 506 -13.83 -24.79 35.48
CA THR A 506 -14.28 -24.41 34.13
C THR A 506 -13.75 -23.04 33.70
N SER A 507 -13.43 -22.17 34.66
CA SER A 507 -12.75 -20.88 34.41
C SER A 507 -11.77 -20.56 35.53
N ALA A 508 -10.62 -20.01 35.17
CA ALA A 508 -9.55 -19.58 36.05
C ALA A 508 -8.96 -18.29 35.50
N VAL A 509 -9.11 -17.20 36.23
CA VAL A 509 -8.53 -15.91 35.90
C VAL A 509 -7.79 -15.42 37.12
N CYS A 510 -6.50 -15.20 36.97
CA CYS A 510 -5.72 -14.41 37.91
C CYS A 510 -5.56 -13.00 37.33
N SER A 511 -5.47 -11.95 38.13
CA SER A 511 -5.18 -10.58 37.68
C SER A 511 -4.57 -9.74 38.81
N ASP A 512 -3.75 -8.75 38.46
CA ASP A 512 -3.24 -7.73 39.39
C ASP A 512 -4.21 -6.54 39.38
N ASP A 513 -4.88 -6.27 40.50
CA ASP A 513 -5.68 -5.06 40.68
C ASP A 513 -4.79 -4.00 41.35
N PRO A 514 -4.43 -2.89 40.66
CA PRO A 514 -3.50 -1.91 41.21
C PRO A 514 -4.01 -1.18 42.46
N SER A 515 -5.29 -1.34 42.82
CA SER A 515 -5.88 -0.82 44.06
C SER A 515 -5.69 -1.76 45.26
N ILE A 516 -5.26 -2.99 45.04
CA ILE A 516 -4.96 -3.98 46.07
C ILE A 516 -3.44 -4.03 46.25
N ALA A 517 -2.97 -3.94 47.50
CA ALA A 517 -1.55 -3.95 47.82
C ALA A 517 -1.13 -5.35 48.31
N PRO A 518 -0.51 -6.20 47.48
CA PRO A 518 -0.08 -7.54 47.90
C PRO A 518 1.13 -7.50 48.83
N GLN A 519 1.42 -8.64 49.47
CA GLN A 519 2.62 -8.82 50.30
C GLN A 519 3.92 -8.62 49.49
N GLN A 520 4.97 -8.13 50.16
CA GLN A 520 6.34 -8.07 49.62
C GLN A 520 7.07 -9.40 49.87
N PRO A 521 7.71 -10.04 48.87
CA PRO A 521 7.85 -9.59 47.48
C PRO A 521 6.58 -9.79 46.65
N LYS A 522 6.24 -8.77 45.84
CA LYS A 522 5.01 -8.70 45.03
C LYS A 522 4.91 -9.89 44.07
N THR A 523 3.80 -10.63 44.15
CA THR A 523 3.38 -11.67 43.20
C THR A 523 2.87 -11.04 41.90
N SER A 524 2.71 -11.84 40.84
CA SER A 524 2.25 -11.34 39.53
C SER A 524 0.75 -11.04 39.45
N PHE A 525 -0.01 -11.33 40.51
CA PHE A 525 -1.45 -11.09 40.64
C PHE A 525 -1.87 -11.07 42.11
N ASP A 526 -3.03 -10.48 42.40
CA ASP A 526 -3.65 -10.43 43.73
C ASP A 526 -5.12 -10.91 43.72
N THR A 527 -5.73 -11.04 42.55
CA THR A 527 -7.15 -11.34 42.40
C THR A 527 -7.33 -12.63 41.59
N TYR A 528 -8.13 -13.56 42.11
CA TYR A 528 -8.52 -14.80 41.45
C TYR A 528 -10.03 -14.84 41.24
N VAL A 529 -10.47 -14.88 39.97
CA VAL A 529 -11.86 -15.10 39.58
C VAL A 529 -11.99 -16.48 38.94
N GLY A 530 -12.86 -17.32 39.50
CA GLY A 530 -13.03 -18.69 39.03
C GLY A 530 -14.48 -19.13 38.90
N ALA A 531 -14.67 -20.17 38.11
CA ALA A 531 -15.94 -20.88 37.98
C ALA A 531 -15.71 -22.37 37.83
N GLY A 532 -16.65 -23.19 38.30
CA GLY A 532 -16.53 -24.63 38.18
C GLY A 532 -17.81 -25.40 38.48
N THR A 533 -17.77 -26.69 38.17
CA THR A 533 -18.80 -27.68 38.53
C THR A 533 -18.32 -28.53 39.70
N GLY A 534 -19.25 -29.01 40.51
CA GLY A 534 -18.91 -29.79 41.68
C GLY A 534 -20.08 -30.55 42.31
N ARG A 535 -19.82 -31.11 43.49
CA ARG A 535 -20.82 -31.78 44.32
C ARG A 535 -21.36 -30.83 45.38
N TYR A 536 -22.68 -30.70 45.45
CA TYR A 536 -23.38 -30.08 46.57
C TYR A 536 -23.95 -31.17 47.47
N ASN A 537 -23.54 -31.22 48.74
CA ASN A 537 -23.91 -32.27 49.71
C ASN A 537 -23.74 -33.70 49.16
N GLY A 538 -22.66 -33.93 48.42
CA GLY A 538 -22.35 -35.22 47.81
C GLY A 538 -23.04 -35.50 46.46
N VAL A 539 -23.93 -34.62 45.99
CA VAL A 539 -24.64 -34.76 44.71
C VAL A 539 -23.97 -33.91 43.63
N THR A 540 -23.48 -34.54 42.56
CA THR A 540 -22.87 -33.87 41.39
C THR A 540 -23.88 -33.01 40.62
N GLY A 541 -23.37 -32.00 39.92
CA GLY A 541 -24.14 -31.14 39.01
C GLY A 541 -24.33 -29.72 39.51
N ALA A 542 -23.84 -29.41 40.71
CA ALA A 542 -23.81 -28.04 41.22
C ALA A 542 -22.79 -27.19 40.47
N THR A 543 -23.03 -25.89 40.43
CA THR A 543 -22.10 -24.89 39.84
C THR A 543 -21.70 -23.87 40.89
N ALA A 544 -20.48 -23.35 40.78
CA ALA A 544 -20.01 -22.28 41.64
C ALA A 544 -19.22 -21.24 40.85
N THR A 545 -19.32 -19.99 41.27
CA THR A 545 -18.47 -18.88 40.83
C THR A 545 -17.90 -18.18 42.05
N TRP A 546 -16.64 -17.74 41.98
CA TRP A 546 -15.99 -17.08 43.10
C TRP A 546 -15.02 -15.98 42.66
N THR A 547 -14.78 -15.04 43.58
CA THR A 547 -13.72 -14.03 43.50
C THR A 547 -12.98 -14.00 44.83
N PHE A 548 -11.67 -14.17 44.78
CA PHE A 548 -10.75 -14.26 45.89
C PHE A 548 -9.67 -13.19 45.71
N THR A 549 -9.29 -12.50 46.78
CA THR A 549 -8.28 -11.44 46.72
C THR A 549 -7.28 -11.57 47.86
N ASP A 550 -6.00 -11.45 47.55
CA ASP A 550 -4.88 -11.35 48.51
C ASP A 550 -4.47 -9.88 48.66
N ALA A 551 -4.77 -9.30 49.82
CA ALA A 551 -4.43 -7.91 50.15
C ALA A 551 -3.28 -7.82 51.18
N GLY A 552 -2.42 -8.84 51.17
CA GLY A 552 -1.22 -8.94 51.99
C GLY A 552 -1.44 -9.43 53.41
N GLU A 553 -0.33 -9.84 54.05
CA GLU A 553 -0.34 -10.38 55.40
C GLU A 553 -0.68 -9.32 56.46
N PRO A 554 -1.50 -9.64 57.49
CA PRO A 554 -1.82 -11.00 57.96
C PRO A 554 -3.15 -11.58 57.40
N GLY A 555 -3.53 -11.26 56.16
CA GLY A 555 -4.75 -11.77 55.50
C GLY A 555 -6.06 -11.13 55.99
N LYS A 556 -5.96 -10.04 56.77
CA LYS A 556 -7.12 -9.32 57.34
C LYS A 556 -7.90 -8.50 56.33
N ASN A 557 -7.29 -8.15 55.21
CA ASN A 557 -7.92 -7.35 54.15
C ASN A 557 -8.30 -8.21 52.95
N ASP A 558 -7.95 -9.50 52.95
CA ASP A 558 -8.35 -10.45 51.92
C ASP A 558 -9.87 -10.53 51.87
N THR A 559 -10.41 -10.74 50.68
CA THR A 559 -11.84 -10.86 50.48
C THR A 559 -12.17 -12.17 49.80
N ALA A 560 -13.40 -12.64 50.01
CA ALA A 560 -13.95 -13.75 49.27
C ALA A 560 -15.40 -13.44 48.91
N GLN A 561 -15.76 -13.66 47.65
CA GLN A 561 -17.13 -13.68 47.15
C GLN A 561 -17.40 -15.04 46.53
N ILE A 562 -18.49 -15.69 46.91
CA ILE A 562 -18.82 -17.05 46.46
C ILE A 562 -20.33 -17.13 46.22
N VAL A 563 -20.69 -17.66 45.05
CA VAL A 563 -22.07 -18.01 44.68
C VAL A 563 -22.12 -19.47 44.27
N ILE A 564 -23.04 -20.24 44.83
CA ILE A 564 -23.21 -21.67 44.54
C ILE A 564 -24.66 -21.93 44.16
N LYS A 565 -24.86 -22.69 43.08
CA LYS A 565 -26.16 -23.16 42.61
C LYS A 565 -26.23 -24.68 42.63
N ASP A 566 -27.39 -25.22 42.98
CA ASP A 566 -27.67 -26.66 42.90
C ASP A 566 -27.76 -27.14 41.43
N SER A 567 -27.99 -28.44 41.24
CA SER A 567 -28.11 -29.06 39.90
C SER A 567 -29.32 -28.60 39.10
N LEU A 568 -30.28 -27.94 39.74
CA LEU A 568 -31.46 -27.35 39.10
C LEU A 568 -31.27 -25.86 38.78
N GLY A 569 -30.11 -25.29 39.14
CA GLY A 569 -29.78 -23.89 38.92
C GLY A 569 -30.29 -22.94 40.02
N ASN A 570 -30.85 -23.46 41.11
CA ASN A 570 -31.28 -22.63 42.25
C ASN A 570 -30.06 -22.18 43.05
N THR A 571 -30.02 -20.91 43.45
CA THR A 571 -28.92 -20.40 44.28
C THR A 571 -29.06 -20.89 45.71
N VAL A 572 -28.09 -21.68 46.17
CA VAL A 572 -28.05 -22.28 47.53
C VAL A 572 -27.07 -21.58 48.45
N LEU A 573 -26.17 -20.76 47.90
CA LEU A 573 -25.28 -19.88 48.65
C LEU A 573 -24.99 -18.60 47.87
N THR A 574 -25.02 -17.47 48.57
CA THR A 574 -24.41 -16.21 48.14
C THR A 574 -23.78 -15.59 49.36
N VAL A 575 -22.47 -15.37 49.31
CA VAL A 575 -21.70 -14.78 50.41
C VAL A 575 -20.59 -13.92 49.84
N GLY A 576 -20.26 -12.84 50.55
CA GLY A 576 -19.21 -11.91 50.15
C GLY A 576 -18.74 -11.08 51.32
N GLY A 577 -17.44 -10.82 51.40
CA GLY A 577 -16.88 -9.90 52.39
C GLY A 577 -15.40 -10.10 52.63
N THR A 578 -14.86 -9.30 53.54
CA THR A 578 -13.51 -9.47 54.09
C THR A 578 -13.43 -10.73 54.94
N LEU A 579 -12.29 -11.41 54.96
CA LEU A 579 -12.08 -12.60 55.78
C LEU A 579 -12.17 -12.28 57.28
N ASP A 580 -13.04 -13.00 57.98
CA ASP A 580 -13.00 -13.14 59.43
C ASP A 580 -12.29 -14.46 59.75
N LYS A 581 -11.00 -14.36 60.08
CA LYS A 581 -10.05 -15.47 60.28
C LYS A 581 -9.78 -16.26 59.00
N GLY A 582 -8.54 -16.23 58.55
CA GLY A 582 -8.12 -16.87 57.32
C GLY A 582 -6.95 -16.14 56.70
N ASN A 583 -6.52 -16.63 55.55
CA ASN A 583 -5.45 -16.05 54.77
C ASN A 583 -5.52 -16.60 53.35
N GLN A 584 -5.34 -15.73 52.36
CA GLN A 584 -5.25 -16.07 50.95
C GLN A 584 -3.93 -15.56 50.40
N GLN A 585 -3.23 -16.39 49.66
CA GLN A 585 -1.94 -16.04 49.08
C GLN A 585 -1.90 -16.37 47.61
N ALA A 586 -1.55 -15.36 46.82
CA ALA A 586 -1.08 -15.55 45.46
C ALA A 586 0.37 -16.10 45.47
N HIS A 587 0.71 -16.92 44.47
CA HIS A 587 2.05 -17.51 44.27
C HIS A 587 2.48 -17.37 42.83
#